data_AF-A0A8X6HPK1-F1
#
_entry.id   AF-A0A8X6HPK1-F1
#
_cell.length_a   1.000
_cell.length_b   1.000
_cell.length_c   1.000
_cell.angle_alpha   90.00
_cell.angle_beta   90.00
_cell.angle_gamma   90.00
#
_symmetry.space_group_name_H-M   'P 1'
#
loop_
_entity.id
_entity.type
_entity.pdbx_description
1 polymer ?
#
loop_
_entity_poly.entity_id
_entity_poly.type
_entity_poly.pdbx_seq_one_letter_code
_entity_poly.pdbx_strand_id
1 'polypeptide(L)'
;MHPDATDPYAQIKNELINRSGKSSQQEIRKLLSGEELGSRKPSELLRNMKRRAESLNVDDKLMTELFLQRLPSSVQTILAVVSDLTLDKAADIADRILEVSPSHIETFSVSNKNEQSLESKLFREIEKLNKRIDRLSISRGRSPYRRNKNSSERSISNKHDFSIC
;
A
#
# COMPACT_ATOMS: atom_id res chain seq x y z
N MET A 1 48.56 16.32 2.66
CA MET A 1 48.90 15.32 1.63
C MET A 1 49.56 16.06 0.48
N HIS A 2 50.73 15.60 0.03
CA HIS A 2 51.47 16.24 -1.05
C HIS A 2 51.04 15.64 -2.41
N PRO A 3 50.77 16.47 -3.43
CA PRO A 3 50.47 16.01 -4.77
C PRO A 3 51.70 15.34 -5.39
N ASP A 4 51.46 14.26 -6.14
CA ASP A 4 52.51 13.52 -6.85
C ASP A 4 53.10 14.41 -7.97
N ALA A 5 54.43 14.52 -8.04
CA ALA A 5 55.11 15.49 -8.90
C ALA A 5 54.94 15.18 -10.41
N THR A 6 54.52 13.95 -10.73
CA THR A 6 54.39 13.45 -12.12
C THR A 6 52.97 13.63 -12.69
N ASP A 7 51.92 13.60 -11.86
CA ASP A 7 50.55 13.99 -12.25
C ASP A 7 49.88 14.73 -11.08
N PRO A 8 50.12 16.05 -10.94
CA PRO A 8 49.63 16.84 -9.82
C PRO A 8 48.09 16.91 -9.73
N TYR A 9 47.39 16.50 -10.79
CA TYR A 9 45.93 16.50 -10.86
C TYR A 9 45.30 15.10 -10.76
N ALA A 10 46.10 14.04 -10.63
CA ALA A 10 45.61 12.65 -10.59
C ALA A 10 44.50 12.45 -9.55
N GLN A 11 44.68 13.00 -8.36
CA GLN A 11 43.71 12.85 -7.27
C GLN A 11 42.36 13.51 -7.61
N ILE A 12 42.37 14.72 -8.17
CA ILE A 12 41.13 15.43 -8.54
C ILE A 12 40.46 14.74 -9.73
N LYS A 13 41.23 14.28 -10.74
CA LYS A 13 40.70 13.51 -11.87
C LYS A 13 39.97 12.26 -11.38
N ASN A 14 40.61 11.48 -10.49
CA ASN A 14 40.05 10.25 -9.94
C ASN A 14 38.79 10.52 -9.11
N GLU A 15 38.78 11.57 -8.27
CA GLU A 15 37.60 11.97 -7.51
C GLU A 15 36.44 12.41 -8.41
N LEU A 16 36.73 13.15 -9.49
CA LEU A 16 35.72 13.60 -10.44
C LEU A 16 35.10 12.41 -11.19
N ILE A 17 35.93 11.46 -11.64
CA ILE A 17 35.46 10.19 -12.24
C ILE A 17 34.60 9.41 -11.25
N ASN A 18 35.05 9.27 -9.99
CA ASN A 18 34.31 8.56 -8.95
C ASN A 18 32.95 9.21 -8.67
N ARG A 19 32.90 10.54 -8.57
CA ARG A 19 31.65 11.27 -8.30
C ARG A 19 30.68 11.19 -9.48
N SER A 20 31.18 11.34 -10.71
CA SER A 20 30.40 11.18 -11.93
C SER A 20 29.87 9.75 -12.11
N GLY A 21 30.68 8.73 -11.81
CA GLY A 21 30.27 7.33 -11.84
C GLY A 21 29.16 7.02 -10.82
N LYS A 22 29.25 7.54 -9.60
CA LYS A 22 28.18 7.46 -8.60
C LYS A 22 26.88 8.11 -9.09
N SER A 23 26.96 9.23 -9.79
CA SER A 23 25.80 9.90 -10.40
C SER A 23 25.15 9.04 -11.48
N SER A 24 25.95 8.48 -12.40
CA SER A 24 25.47 7.57 -13.45
C SER A 24 24.78 6.32 -12.88
N GLN A 25 25.37 5.67 -11.88
CA GLN A 25 24.75 4.53 -11.21
C GLN A 25 23.40 4.87 -10.56
N GLN A 26 23.26 6.08 -10.00
CA GLN A 26 21.99 6.55 -9.46
C GLN A 26 20.95 6.78 -10.57
N GLU A 27 21.36 7.29 -11.72
CA GLU A 27 20.48 7.48 -12.89
C GLU A 27 19.99 6.14 -13.43
N ILE A 28 20.88 5.14 -13.56
CA ILE A 28 20.50 3.77 -13.93
C ILE A 28 19.48 3.21 -12.95
N ARG A 29 19.75 3.32 -11.64
CA ARG A 29 18.81 2.85 -10.61
C ARG A 29 17.45 3.52 -10.73
N LYS A 30 17.40 4.83 -10.96
CA LYS A 30 16.15 5.57 -11.17
C LYS A 30 15.43 5.17 -12.47
N LEU A 31 16.19 4.82 -13.51
CA LEU A 31 15.64 4.35 -14.78
C LEU A 31 15.13 2.90 -14.67
N LEU A 32 15.68 2.08 -13.79
CA LEU A 32 15.23 0.69 -13.59
C LEU A 32 14.17 0.55 -12.49
N SER A 33 14.18 1.42 -11.48
CA SER A 33 13.25 1.33 -10.34
C SER A 33 11.79 1.57 -10.73
N GLY A 34 11.52 2.05 -11.95
CA GLY A 34 10.17 2.33 -12.44
C GLY A 34 9.54 3.51 -11.70
N GLU A 35 9.65 4.71 -12.28
CA GLU A 35 8.82 5.81 -11.79
C GLU A 35 7.37 5.52 -12.20
N GLU A 36 6.47 5.43 -11.21
CA GLU A 36 5.05 5.20 -11.47
C GLU A 36 4.49 6.33 -12.34
N LEU A 37 3.70 5.96 -13.35
CA LEU A 37 3.03 6.91 -14.24
C LEU A 37 2.19 7.93 -13.44
N GLY A 38 1.62 7.51 -12.31
CA GLY A 38 0.91 8.38 -11.37
C GLY A 38 -0.19 9.19 -12.05
N SER A 39 -0.12 10.52 -11.92
CA SER A 39 -1.00 11.47 -12.63
C SER A 39 -0.36 12.10 -13.88
N ARG A 40 0.84 11.64 -14.28
CA ARG A 40 1.59 12.22 -15.39
C ARG A 40 1.20 11.60 -16.72
N LYS A 41 1.38 12.38 -17.78
CA LYS A 41 1.17 11.89 -19.14
C LYS A 41 2.31 10.93 -19.54
N PRO A 42 2.02 9.82 -20.25
CA PRO A 42 3.01 8.96 -20.89
C PRO A 42 4.11 9.71 -21.67
N SER A 43 3.78 10.77 -22.41
CA SER A 43 4.77 11.63 -23.08
C SER A 43 5.76 12.30 -22.12
N GLU A 44 5.29 12.78 -20.98
CA GLU A 44 6.13 13.39 -19.96
C GLU A 44 7.04 12.35 -19.28
N LEU A 45 6.50 11.16 -19.00
CA LEU A 45 7.29 10.03 -18.50
C LEU A 45 8.42 9.69 -19.47
N LEU A 46 8.12 9.56 -20.77
CA LEU A 46 9.12 9.25 -21.78
C LEU A 46 10.22 10.32 -21.84
N ARG A 47 9.86 11.60 -21.81
CA ARG A 47 10.84 12.71 -21.81
C ARG A 47 11.77 12.64 -20.60
N ASN A 48 11.23 12.33 -19.42
CA ASN A 48 12.02 12.17 -18.21
C ASN A 48 12.95 10.95 -18.28
N MET A 49 12.51 9.85 -18.91
CA MET A 49 13.35 8.68 -19.17
C MET A 49 14.50 9.01 -20.10
N LYS A 50 14.22 9.64 -21.25
CA LYS A 50 15.24 10.03 -22.24
C LYS A 50 16.32 10.92 -21.62
N ARG A 51 15.92 11.95 -20.86
CA ARG A 51 16.85 12.83 -20.15
C ARG A 51 17.79 12.08 -19.20
N ARG A 52 17.31 11.01 -18.55
CA ARG A 52 18.15 10.17 -17.67
C ARG A 52 19.02 9.19 -18.45
N ALA A 53 18.57 8.79 -19.63
CA ALA A 53 19.26 7.85 -20.52
C ALA A 53 20.34 8.51 -21.38
N GLU A 54 20.27 9.83 -21.59
CA GLU A 54 21.23 10.63 -22.37
C GLU A 54 22.68 10.42 -21.89
N SER A 55 22.91 10.34 -20.59
CA SER A 55 24.24 10.11 -19.99
C SER A 55 24.69 8.65 -20.04
N LEU A 56 23.78 7.71 -20.36
CA LEU A 56 23.95 6.27 -20.18
C LEU A 56 24.08 5.51 -21.51
N ASN A 57 23.87 6.16 -22.66
CA ASN A 57 23.86 5.53 -23.99
C ASN A 57 22.95 4.28 -24.04
N VAL A 58 21.72 4.43 -23.53
CA VAL A 58 20.74 3.32 -23.49
C VAL A 58 20.25 3.01 -24.91
N ASP A 59 20.20 1.73 -25.26
CA ASP A 59 19.68 1.26 -26.54
C ASP A 59 18.18 1.58 -26.70
N ASP A 60 17.76 1.93 -27.92
CA ASP A 60 16.39 2.34 -28.23
C ASP A 60 15.38 1.22 -27.96
N LYS A 61 15.78 -0.03 -28.17
CA LYS A 61 14.94 -1.20 -27.88
C LYS A 61 14.70 -1.34 -26.38
N LEU A 62 15.75 -1.18 -25.56
CA LEU A 62 15.63 -1.22 -24.11
C LEU A 62 14.80 -0.04 -23.59
N MET A 63 14.98 1.17 -24.15
CA MET A 63 14.15 2.33 -23.82
C MET A 63 12.67 2.09 -24.12
N THR A 64 12.37 1.43 -25.24
CA THR A 64 11.00 1.04 -25.62
C THR A 64 10.42 0.04 -24.64
N GLU A 65 11.16 -1.01 -24.30
CA GLU A 65 10.70 -2.03 -23.35
C GLU A 65 10.44 -1.44 -21.95
N LEU A 66 11.37 -0.63 -21.43
CA LEU A 66 11.21 0.05 -20.14
C LEU A 66 10.02 1.02 -20.15
N PHE A 67 9.76 1.69 -21.29
CA PHE A 67 8.62 2.58 -21.41
C PHE A 67 7.31 1.81 -21.37
N LEU A 68 7.18 0.74 -22.17
CA LEU A 68 5.98 -0.10 -22.20
C LEU A 68 5.69 -0.73 -20.83
N GLN A 69 6.72 -1.23 -20.12
CA GLN A 69 6.57 -1.81 -18.78
C GLN A 69 5.95 -0.85 -17.75
N ARG A 70 6.08 0.46 -17.95
CA ARG A 70 5.54 1.49 -17.03
C ARG A 70 4.11 1.93 -17.37
N LEU A 71 3.58 1.49 -18.51
CA LEU A 71 2.21 1.80 -18.93
C LEU A 71 1.23 0.77 -18.35
N PRO A 72 -0.03 1.15 -18.10
CA PRO A 72 -1.08 0.20 -17.75
C PRO A 72 -1.28 -0.87 -18.84
N SER A 73 -1.67 -2.07 -18.44
CA SER A 73 -1.86 -3.22 -19.35
C SER A 73 -2.87 -2.92 -20.48
N SER A 74 -3.91 -2.13 -20.20
CA SER A 74 -4.88 -1.68 -21.20
C SER A 74 -4.23 -0.89 -22.33
N VAL A 75 -3.32 0.03 -21.99
CA VAL A 75 -2.57 0.84 -22.96
C VAL A 75 -1.59 -0.05 -23.74
N GLN A 76 -0.85 -0.93 -23.06
CA GLN A 76 0.08 -1.86 -23.71
C GLN A 76 -0.61 -2.75 -24.74
N THR A 77 -1.81 -3.27 -24.39
CA THR A 77 -2.60 -4.13 -25.28
C THR A 77 -2.97 -3.40 -26.57
N ILE A 78 -3.40 -2.13 -26.46
CA ILE A 78 -3.75 -1.32 -27.63
C ILE A 78 -2.50 -1.01 -28.47
N LEU A 79 -1.40 -0.61 -27.82
CA LEU A 79 -0.14 -0.30 -28.51
C LEU A 79 0.44 -1.53 -29.25
N ALA A 80 0.25 -2.74 -28.72
CA ALA A 80 0.75 -3.98 -29.34
C ALA A 80 0.13 -4.27 -30.72
N VAL A 81 -1.06 -3.72 -31.01
CA VAL A 81 -1.75 -3.93 -32.29
C VAL A 81 -1.39 -2.84 -33.33
N VAL A 82 -0.72 -1.77 -32.90
CA VAL A 82 -0.34 -0.64 -33.78
C VAL A 82 0.95 -0.98 -34.52
N SER A 83 0.91 -0.98 -35.85
CA SER A 83 2.08 -1.17 -36.72
C SER A 83 2.97 0.09 -36.77
N ASP A 84 4.26 -0.08 -37.07
CA ASP A 84 5.24 1.01 -37.27
C ASP A 84 5.34 2.02 -36.11
N LEU A 85 5.38 1.47 -34.89
CA LEU A 85 5.38 2.24 -33.65
C LEU A 85 6.78 2.73 -33.29
N THR A 86 7.06 4.01 -33.53
CA THR A 86 8.23 4.68 -32.91
C THR A 86 7.93 5.01 -31.46
N LEU A 87 8.96 5.05 -30.61
CA LEU A 87 8.81 5.33 -29.18
C LEU A 87 8.06 6.64 -28.88
N ASP A 88 8.32 7.72 -29.63
CA ASP A 88 7.62 9.00 -29.43
C ASP A 88 6.14 8.91 -29.82
N LYS A 89 5.82 8.28 -30.97
CA LYS A 89 4.42 8.01 -31.35
C LYS A 89 3.69 7.12 -30.35
N ALA A 90 4.39 6.15 -29.73
CA ALA A 90 3.81 5.31 -28.69
C ALA A 90 3.35 6.14 -27.50
N ALA A 91 4.14 7.15 -27.11
CA ALA A 91 3.78 8.03 -26.02
C ALA A 91 2.60 8.96 -26.38
N ASP A 92 2.57 9.50 -27.61
CA ASP A 92 1.45 10.32 -28.08
C ASP A 92 0.14 9.52 -28.14
N ILE A 93 0.20 8.27 -28.60
CA ILE A 93 -0.98 7.38 -28.64
C ILE A 93 -1.41 7.01 -27.21
N ALA A 94 -0.46 6.70 -26.33
CA ALA A 94 -0.74 6.40 -24.93
C ALA A 94 -1.42 7.57 -24.21
N ASP A 95 -0.98 8.81 -24.45
CA ASP A 95 -1.62 10.02 -23.93
C ASP A 95 -3.09 10.09 -24.36
N ARG A 96 -3.38 9.87 -25.65
CA ARG A 96 -4.76 9.89 -26.18
C ARG A 96 -5.62 8.77 -25.61
N ILE A 97 -5.07 7.57 -25.42
CA ILE A 97 -5.79 6.44 -24.81
C ILE A 97 -6.23 6.81 -23.39
N LEU A 98 -5.32 7.40 -22.59
CA LEU A 98 -5.63 7.80 -21.21
C LEU A 98 -6.58 9.00 -21.13
N GLU A 99 -6.58 9.88 -22.13
CA GLU A 99 -7.55 10.98 -22.22
C GLU A 99 -8.97 10.49 -22.55
N VAL A 100 -9.11 9.49 -23.42
CA VAL A 100 -10.42 8.95 -23.85
C VAL A 100 -11.00 7.99 -22.82
N SER A 101 -10.16 7.31 -22.05
CA SER A 101 -10.54 6.34 -21.02
C SER A 101 -10.01 6.78 -19.65
N PRO A 102 -10.65 7.74 -18.96
CA PRO A 102 -10.24 8.15 -17.62
C PRO A 102 -10.50 7.10 -16.53
N SER A 103 -11.09 5.94 -16.85
CA SER A 103 -11.55 4.95 -15.87
C SER A 103 -10.63 3.71 -15.77
N HIS A 104 -10.02 3.61 -14.58
CA HIS A 104 -9.16 2.55 -14.03
C HIS A 104 -7.71 2.53 -14.51
N ILE A 105 -6.97 3.56 -14.12
CA ILE A 105 -5.64 3.35 -13.53
C ILE A 105 -5.86 2.42 -12.33
N GLU A 106 -5.96 1.10 -12.55
CA GLU A 106 -5.58 0.14 -11.52
C GLU A 106 -4.07 0.35 -11.37
N THR A 107 -3.74 1.30 -10.51
CA THR A 107 -2.43 1.40 -9.86
C THR A 107 -2.00 -0.02 -9.55
N PHE A 108 -0.76 -0.37 -9.87
CA PHE A 108 -0.09 -1.55 -9.37
C PHE A 108 0.07 -1.46 -7.83
N SER A 109 -1.04 -1.35 -7.09
CA SER A 109 -1.16 -2.05 -5.82
C SER A 109 -1.63 -3.46 -6.20
N VAL A 110 -0.67 -4.37 -6.41
CA VAL A 110 -0.93 -5.80 -6.20
C VAL A 110 -1.15 -5.98 -4.69
N SER A 111 -2.28 -5.47 -4.21
CA SER A 111 -2.93 -5.86 -2.98
C SER A 111 -4.22 -5.05 -2.87
N ASN A 112 -5.29 -5.72 -2.43
CA ASN A 112 -6.31 -5.17 -1.53
C ASN A 112 -7.75 -5.57 -1.83
N LYS A 113 -8.15 -6.12 -2.98
CA LYS A 113 -9.52 -6.70 -3.06
C LYS A 113 -9.64 -7.92 -2.13
N ASN A 114 -8.59 -8.75 -2.09
CA ASN A 114 -8.52 -9.91 -1.20
C ASN A 114 -8.15 -9.51 0.24
N GLU A 115 -7.25 -8.54 0.44
CA GLU A 115 -6.92 -8.05 1.79
C GLU A 115 -8.05 -7.24 2.42
N GLN A 116 -8.79 -6.40 1.69
CA GLN A 116 -10.00 -5.74 2.23
C GLN A 116 -11.09 -6.77 2.58
N SER A 117 -11.18 -7.86 1.82
CA SER A 117 -12.06 -8.99 2.16
C SER A 117 -11.60 -9.73 3.42
N LEU A 118 -10.29 -9.91 3.61
CA LEU A 118 -9.72 -10.54 4.80
C LEU A 118 -9.79 -9.62 6.02
N GLU A 119 -9.48 -8.35 5.85
CA GLU A 119 -9.52 -7.28 6.85
C GLU A 119 -10.94 -7.09 7.36
N SER A 120 -11.93 -7.02 6.47
CA SER A 120 -13.35 -6.97 6.87
C SER A 120 -13.81 -8.24 7.60
N LYS A 121 -13.32 -9.43 7.20
CA LYS A 121 -13.57 -10.69 7.94
C LYS A 121 -12.92 -10.67 9.33
N LEU A 122 -11.69 -10.19 9.44
CA LEU A 122 -10.95 -10.08 10.70
C LEU A 122 -11.62 -9.07 11.64
N PHE A 123 -12.00 -7.89 11.14
CA PHE A 123 -12.75 -6.90 11.93
C PHE A 123 -14.06 -7.48 12.46
N ARG A 124 -14.80 -8.22 11.63
CA ARG A 124 -16.04 -8.88 12.05
C ARG A 124 -15.81 -9.93 13.14
N GLU A 125 -14.69 -10.66 13.08
CA GLU A 125 -14.35 -11.66 14.08
C GLU A 125 -13.89 -11.04 15.40
N ILE A 126 -13.12 -9.94 15.34
CA ILE A 126 -12.75 -9.13 16.52
C ILE A 126 -14.01 -8.59 17.20
N GLU A 127 -14.98 -8.09 16.45
CA GLU A 127 -16.25 -7.58 17.01
C GLU A 127 -17.04 -8.69 17.74
N LYS A 128 -17.09 -9.89 17.17
CA LYS A 128 -17.73 -11.05 17.83
C LYS A 128 -17.01 -11.46 19.10
N LEU A 129 -15.68 -11.47 19.09
CA LEU A 129 -14.87 -11.80 20.26
C LEU A 129 -15.09 -10.77 21.38
N ASN A 130 -15.09 -9.48 21.07
CA ASN A 130 -15.42 -8.41 22.02
C ASN A 130 -16.81 -8.60 22.63
N LYS A 131 -17.84 -8.85 21.80
CA LYS A 131 -19.19 -9.16 22.28
C LYS A 131 -19.24 -10.38 23.21
N ARG A 132 -18.40 -11.39 22.97
CA ARG A 132 -18.33 -12.59 23.83
C ARG A 132 -17.61 -12.29 25.15
N ILE A 133 -16.56 -11.47 25.12
CA ILE A 133 -15.85 -10.98 26.31
C ILE A 133 -16.79 -10.14 27.18
N ASP A 134 -17.58 -9.23 26.59
CA ASP A 134 -18.56 -8.41 27.32
C ASP A 134 -19.61 -9.28 28.02
N ARG A 135 -20.12 -10.31 27.34
CA ARG A 135 -21.07 -11.25 27.96
C ARG A 135 -20.45 -12.00 29.13
N LEU A 136 -19.20 -12.44 28.99
CA LEU A 136 -18.48 -13.14 30.04
C LEU A 136 -18.13 -12.22 31.22
N SER A 137 -17.73 -10.97 30.97
CA SER A 137 -17.44 -9.99 32.02
C SER A 137 -18.71 -9.62 32.80
N ILE A 138 -19.84 -9.42 32.11
CA ILE A 138 -21.15 -9.16 32.74
C ILE A 138 -21.61 -10.35 33.59
N SER A 139 -21.39 -11.58 33.11
CA SER A 139 -21.77 -12.80 33.85
C SER A 139 -20.93 -13.04 35.11
N ARG A 140 -19.67 -12.58 35.14
CA ARG A 140 -18.77 -12.66 36.31
C ARG A 140 -18.97 -11.53 37.31
N GLY A 141 -19.51 -10.38 36.88
CA GLY A 141 -19.79 -9.22 37.73
C GLY A 141 -21.15 -9.24 38.44
N ARG A 142 -22.11 -10.05 37.98
CA ARG A 142 -23.43 -10.20 38.63
C ARG A 142 -23.49 -11.50 39.42
N SER A 143 -22.75 -11.57 40.53
CA SER A 143 -23.15 -12.43 41.64
C SER A 143 -24.33 -11.73 42.33
N PRO A 144 -25.58 -12.21 42.21
CA PRO A 144 -26.65 -11.69 43.03
C PRO A 144 -26.43 -12.27 44.41
N TYR A 145 -25.82 -11.48 45.28
CA TYR A 145 -25.83 -11.72 46.71
C TYR A 145 -27.29 -11.92 47.12
N ARG A 146 -27.68 -13.18 47.37
CA ARG A 146 -29.04 -13.58 47.76
C ARG A 146 -29.38 -12.85 49.05
N ARG A 147 -30.03 -11.70 48.94
CA ARG A 147 -30.61 -10.96 50.06
C ARG A 147 -31.86 -11.71 50.49
N ASN A 148 -31.67 -12.73 51.31
CA ASN A 148 -32.75 -13.51 51.90
C ASN A 148 -33.48 -12.61 52.91
N LYS A 149 -34.56 -11.98 52.48
CA LYS A 149 -35.41 -11.13 53.32
C LYS A 149 -36.67 -11.93 53.66
N ASN A 150 -36.51 -12.92 54.53
CA ASN A 150 -37.65 -13.57 55.19
C ASN A 150 -37.97 -12.82 56.47
N SER A 151 -38.86 -11.84 56.33
CA SER A 151 -39.67 -11.32 57.42
C SER A 151 -41.00 -12.05 57.42
N SER A 152 -41.23 -12.95 58.38
CA SER A 152 -42.53 -13.13 59.05
C SER A 152 -42.40 -14.21 60.13
N GLU A 153 -42.33 -13.71 61.36
CA GLU A 153 -43.06 -14.18 62.55
C GLU A 153 -42.96 -15.67 62.95
N ARG A 154 -42.07 -15.93 63.91
CA ARG A 154 -42.32 -16.88 65.01
C ARG A 154 -42.57 -16.02 66.25
N SER A 155 -43.64 -16.19 67.02
CA SER A 155 -43.75 -17.23 68.06
C SER A 155 -45.18 -17.16 68.66
N ILE A 156 -45.95 -18.25 68.69
CA ILE A 156 -46.13 -19.17 69.85
C ILE A 156 -46.72 -18.41 71.06
N SER A 157 -48.03 -18.49 71.35
CA SER A 157 -48.77 -19.59 72.01
C SER A 157 -49.12 -19.20 73.46
N ASN A 158 -50.41 -19.12 73.82
CA ASN A 158 -51.03 -20.02 74.79
C ASN A 158 -52.46 -19.59 75.19
N LYS A 159 -53.18 -20.62 75.63
CA LYS A 159 -54.61 -20.76 75.92
C LYS A 159 -55.08 -20.01 77.18
N HIS A 160 -56.38 -19.71 77.23
CA HIS A 160 -57.30 -19.95 78.36
C HIS A 160 -58.74 -19.75 77.83
N ASP A 161 -59.55 -20.82 77.74
CA ASP A 161 -60.54 -21.25 78.74
C ASP A 161 -61.85 -20.45 78.69
N PHE A 162 -62.96 -21.06 78.26
CA PHE A 162 -63.90 -21.72 79.15
C PHE A 162 -65.03 -22.42 78.38
N SER A 163 -65.56 -23.42 79.06
CA SER A 163 -66.50 -24.47 78.64
C SER A 163 -67.98 -24.06 78.79
N ILE A 164 -68.85 -25.00 78.40
CA ILE A 164 -70.27 -25.22 78.81
C ILE A 164 -71.30 -24.45 77.94
N CYS A 165 -72.36 -25.04 77.38
CA CYS A 165 -73.26 -26.14 77.80
C CYS A 165 -73.73 -26.96 76.59
#